data_AF-A0A4S4KFX6-F1
#
_entry.id   AF-A0A4S4KFX6-F1
#
_cell.length_a   1.000
_cell.length_b   1.000
_cell.length_c   1.000
_cell.angle_alpha   90.00
_cell.angle_beta   90.00
_cell.angle_gamma   90.00
#
_symmetry.space_group_name_H-M   'P 1'
#
loop_
_entity.id
_entity.type
_entity.pdbx_description
1 polymer ?
#
loop_
_entity_poly.entity_id
_entity_poly.type
_entity_poly.pdbx_seq_one_letter_code
_entity_poly.pdbx_strand_id
1 'polypeptide(L)'
;MRSAKGNVPQSIKDSLAEWYSGAADLHRFAAPIARRLEATEMSVYDKTEEPGKKEAKMVFEIDVTEGEGCRLKIVNTTMALGGRVMTARAEIYDITHNRLVASGVHIKMPPSAPKL
;
A
#
# COMPACT_ATOMS: atom_id res chain seq x y z
N MET A 1 3.78 -11.05 -1.12
CA MET A 1 4.31 -10.07 -2.11
C MET A 1 4.81 -10.72 -3.40
N ARG A 2 5.57 -11.83 -3.38
CA ARG A 2 6.10 -12.47 -4.62
C ARG A 2 5.04 -12.92 -5.63
N SER A 3 3.82 -13.20 -5.19
CA SER A 3 2.68 -13.59 -6.03
C SER A 3 1.85 -12.42 -6.56
N ALA A 4 2.18 -11.17 -6.23
CA ALA A 4 1.40 -10.01 -6.64
C ALA A 4 1.39 -9.87 -8.18
N LYS A 5 0.21 -9.72 -8.76
CA LYS A 5 0.02 -9.46 -10.19
C LYS A 5 0.49 -8.04 -10.55
N GLY A 6 0.59 -7.73 -11.84
CA GLY A 6 0.92 -6.39 -12.35
C GLY A 6 2.30 -6.28 -12.99
N ASN A 7 2.64 -5.07 -13.44
CA ASN A 7 3.78 -4.81 -14.32
C ASN A 7 5.08 -4.40 -13.60
N VAL A 8 5.08 -4.38 -12.27
CA VAL A 8 6.29 -4.05 -11.48
C VAL A 8 7.28 -5.23 -11.53
N PRO A 9 8.57 -5.00 -11.84
CA PRO A 9 9.62 -6.02 -11.80
C PRO A 9 9.72 -6.75 -10.45
N GLN A 10 10.11 -8.03 -10.50
CA GLN A 10 10.23 -8.86 -9.30
C GLN A 10 11.23 -8.31 -8.29
N SER A 11 12.36 -7.75 -8.75
CA SER A 11 13.35 -7.10 -7.89
C SER A 11 12.75 -5.98 -7.03
N ILE A 12 11.84 -5.17 -7.60
CA ILE A 12 11.16 -4.10 -6.86
C ILE A 12 10.16 -4.70 -5.85
N LYS A 13 9.46 -5.78 -6.23
CA LYS A 13 8.56 -6.50 -5.32
C LYS A 13 9.33 -7.10 -4.14
N ASP A 14 10.53 -7.64 -4.39
CA ASP A 14 11.40 -8.20 -3.36
C ASP A 14 11.97 -7.11 -2.44
N SER A 15 12.48 -6.00 -2.99
CA SER A 15 12.96 -4.86 -2.17
C SER A 15 11.84 -4.26 -1.30
N LEU A 16 10.62 -4.16 -1.85
CA LEU A 16 9.48 -3.70 -1.07
C LEU A 16 9.11 -4.70 0.03
N ALA A 17 9.16 -6.00 -0.26
CA ALA A 17 8.90 -7.04 0.73
C ALA A 17 9.91 -6.99 1.88
N GLU A 18 11.20 -6.85 1.58
CA GLU A 18 12.26 -6.66 2.58
C GLU A 18 12.01 -5.43 3.46
N TRP A 19 11.68 -4.30 2.84
CA TRP A 19 11.33 -3.08 3.56
C TRP A 19 10.10 -3.26 4.46
N TYR A 20 9.07 -3.95 3.96
CA TYR A 20 7.83 -4.20 4.70
C TYR A 20 8.04 -5.16 5.88
N SER A 21 8.82 -6.23 5.68
CA SER A 21 9.23 -7.15 6.73
C SER A 21 10.02 -6.42 7.82
N GLY A 22 11.01 -5.60 7.45
CA GLY A 22 11.75 -4.79 8.42
C GLY A 22 10.87 -3.78 9.18
N ALA A 23 9.85 -3.22 8.53
CA ALA A 23 8.86 -2.35 9.18
C ALA A 23 7.90 -3.12 10.11
N ALA A 24 7.58 -4.38 9.79
CA ALA A 24 6.72 -5.28 10.57
C ALA A 24 7.44 -5.97 11.74
N ASP A 25 8.78 -5.96 11.75
CA ASP A 25 9.63 -6.40 12.85
C ASP A 25 9.82 -5.32 13.94
N LEU A 26 9.46 -4.08 13.64
CA LEU A 26 9.38 -3.04 14.66
C LEU A 26 8.14 -3.31 15.53
N HIS A 27 8.33 -3.44 16.85
CA HIS A 27 7.27 -3.49 17.88
C HIS A 27 6.42 -2.21 17.87
N ARG A 28 5.59 -2.05 16.84
CA ARG A 28 4.76 -0.87 16.56
C ARG A 28 3.30 -1.26 16.67
N PHE A 29 2.47 -0.28 17.01
CA PHE A 29 1.02 -0.44 17.18
C PHE A 29 0.37 -1.29 16.06
N ALA A 30 0.72 -1.05 14.80
CA ALA A 30 0.10 -1.70 13.65
C ALA A 30 0.80 -3.01 13.18
N ALA A 31 1.87 -3.46 13.83
CA ALA A 31 2.65 -4.62 13.38
C ALA A 31 1.83 -5.92 13.22
N PRO A 32 0.90 -6.28 14.14
CA PRO A 32 0.07 -7.48 13.99
C PRO A 32 -0.87 -7.42 12.78
N ILE A 33 -1.29 -6.22 12.36
CA ILE A 33 -2.11 -6.03 11.16
C ILE A 33 -1.22 -6.12 9.92
N ALA A 34 -0.08 -5.43 9.92
CA ALA A 34 0.84 -5.37 8.79
C ALA A 34 1.34 -6.76 8.36
N ARG A 35 1.58 -7.67 9.30
CA ARG A 35 2.03 -9.05 9.02
C ARG A 35 0.99 -9.90 8.28
N ARG A 36 -0.29 -9.51 8.34
CA ARG A 36 -1.41 -10.23 7.70
C ARG A 36 -1.80 -9.63 6.35
N LEU A 37 -1.20 -8.50 5.96
CA LEU A 37 -1.50 -7.87 4.67
C LEU A 37 -0.85 -8.66 3.53
N GLU A 38 -1.67 -9.09 2.58
CA GLU A 38 -1.24 -9.75 1.36
C GLU A 38 -1.26 -8.77 0.20
N ALA A 39 -0.10 -8.38 -0.33
CA ALA A 39 -0.08 -7.62 -1.57
C ALA A 39 -0.48 -8.52 -2.75
N THR A 40 -1.61 -8.23 -3.40
CA THR A 40 -2.19 -9.02 -4.50
C THR A 40 -1.98 -8.40 -5.88
N GLU A 41 -1.78 -7.08 -5.95
CA GLU A 41 -1.51 -6.34 -7.19
C GLU A 41 -0.50 -5.22 -6.95
N MET A 42 0.46 -5.06 -7.87
CA MET A 42 1.43 -3.97 -7.88
C MET A 42 1.69 -3.54 -9.32
N SER A 43 1.32 -2.29 -9.62
CA SER A 43 1.44 -1.72 -10.96
C SER A 43 1.99 -0.30 -10.92
N VAL A 44 2.73 0.08 -11.97
CA VAL A 44 3.21 1.44 -12.19
C VAL A 44 2.89 1.89 -13.61
N TYR A 45 2.45 3.13 -13.75
CA TYR A 45 1.98 3.71 -15.00
C TYR A 45 2.62 5.08 -15.22
N ASP A 46 2.78 5.46 -16.48
CA ASP A 46 3.02 6.85 -16.83
C ASP A 46 1.72 7.64 -16.68
N LYS A 47 1.80 8.81 -16.05
CA LYS A 47 0.65 9.70 -15.93
C LYS A 47 0.33 10.32 -17.29
N THR A 48 -0.88 10.09 -17.77
CA THR A 48 -1.39 10.70 -19.00
C THR A 48 -1.52 12.23 -18.88
N GLU A 49 -1.95 12.72 -17.71
CA GLU A 49 -2.20 14.15 -17.48
C GLU A 49 -0.94 14.96 -17.18
N GLU A 50 0.13 14.31 -16.67
CA GLU A 50 1.39 14.95 -16.31
C GLU A 50 2.57 14.19 -16.93
N PRO A 51 2.98 14.52 -18.17
CA PRO A 51 4.06 13.84 -18.85
C PRO A 51 5.35 13.78 -18.02
N GLY A 52 5.95 12.59 -17.93
CA GLY A 52 7.16 12.34 -17.15
C GLY A 52 6.92 12.06 -15.65
N LYS A 53 5.66 12.08 -15.18
CA LYS A 53 5.30 11.62 -13.83
C LYS A 53 4.80 10.18 -13.86
N LYS A 54 5.03 9.46 -12.76
CA LYS A 54 4.54 8.08 -12.56
C LYS A 54 3.37 8.08 -11.58
N GLU A 55 2.47 7.13 -11.78
CA GLU A 55 1.44 6.70 -10.83
C GLU A 55 1.67 5.23 -10.50
N ALA A 56 1.58 4.86 -9.23
CA ALA A 56 1.64 3.49 -8.75
C ALA A 56 0.32 3.09 -8.11
N LYS A 57 -0.11 1.86 -8.39
CA LYS A 57 -1.25 1.22 -7.75
C LYS A 57 -0.78 -0.01 -6.99
N MET A 58 -1.23 -0.14 -5.76
CA MET A 58 -0.94 -1.26 -4.89
C MET A 58 -2.23 -1.74 -4.25
N VAL A 59 -2.47 -3.04 -4.32
CA VAL A 59 -3.64 -3.67 -3.71
C VAL A 59 -3.16 -4.63 -2.64
N PHE A 60 -3.70 -4.46 -1.43
CA PHE A 60 -3.58 -5.42 -0.35
C PHE A 60 -4.91 -6.08 -0.07
N GLU A 61 -4.88 -7.33 0.33
CA GLU A 61 -6.01 -8.04 0.91
C GLU A 61 -5.66 -8.53 2.31
N ILE A 62 -6.66 -8.62 3.18
CA ILE A 62 -6.51 -9.12 4.54
C ILE A 62 -7.82 -9.74 5.01
N ASP A 63 -7.71 -10.87 5.68
CA ASP A 63 -8.83 -11.49 6.38
C ASP A 63 -8.93 -10.90 7.80
N VAL A 64 -10.10 -10.35 8.12
CA VAL A 64 -10.48 -9.89 9.45
C VAL A 64 -11.23 -11.04 10.12
N THR A 65 -10.67 -11.56 11.21
CA THR A 65 -11.17 -12.75 11.90
C THR A 65 -12.06 -12.44 13.11
N GLU A 66 -12.18 -11.17 13.48
CA GLU A 66 -13.04 -10.71 14.58
C GLU A 66 -14.47 -10.45 14.07
N GLY A 67 -15.49 -10.61 14.94
CA GLY A 67 -16.90 -10.45 14.57
C GLY A 67 -17.40 -11.58 13.67
N GLU A 68 -18.21 -11.25 12.66
CA GLU A 68 -18.70 -12.21 11.65
C GLU A 68 -17.62 -12.63 10.64
N GLY A 69 -16.44 -12.02 10.72
CA GLY A 69 -15.35 -12.19 9.77
C GLY A 69 -15.64 -11.52 8.43
N CYS A 70 -14.62 -10.89 7.83
CA CYS A 70 -14.73 -10.35 6.48
C CYS A 70 -13.38 -10.29 5.79
N ARG A 71 -13.40 -10.25 4.46
CA ARG A 71 -12.19 -10.00 3.67
C ARG A 71 -12.17 -8.55 3.24
N LEU A 72 -11.13 -7.83 3.63
CA LEU A 72 -10.93 -6.44 3.23
C LEU A 72 -9.95 -6.38 2.07
N LYS A 73 -10.26 -5.52 1.09
CA LYS A 73 -9.39 -5.15 -0.02
C LYS A 73 -9.03 -3.69 0.09
N ILE A 74 -7.75 -3.40 0.31
CA ILE A 74 -7.19 -2.05 0.41
C ILE A 74 -6.55 -1.72 -0.92
N VAL A 75 -7.10 -0.74 -1.63
CA VAL A 75 -6.56 -0.22 -2.88
C VAL A 75 -5.89 1.11 -2.60
N ASN A 76 -4.58 1.17 -2.82
CA ASN A 76 -3.80 2.40 -2.70
C ASN A 76 -3.34 2.85 -4.09
N THR A 77 -3.73 4.07 -4.48
CA THR A 77 -3.36 4.66 -5.77
C THR A 77 -2.64 5.97 -5.50
N THR A 78 -1.38 6.07 -5.93
CA THR A 78 -0.61 7.30 -5.73
C THR A 78 -1.10 8.39 -6.67
N MET A 79 -1.47 9.54 -6.12
CA MET A 79 -1.82 10.71 -6.94
C MET A 79 -0.56 11.51 -7.29
N ALA A 80 0.46 11.49 -6.45
CA ALA A 80 1.73 12.17 -6.72
C ALA A 80 2.88 11.37 -6.11
N LEU A 81 3.79 10.91 -6.96
CA LEU A 81 5.05 10.28 -6.56
C LEU A 81 6.19 11.29 -6.75
N GLY A 82 6.46 12.11 -5.74
CA GLY A 82 7.52 13.13 -5.75
C GLY A 82 8.63 12.83 -4.73
N GLY A 83 9.82 13.41 -4.95
CA GLY A 83 10.99 13.19 -4.07
C GLY A 83 10.86 13.81 -2.66
N ARG A 84 9.92 14.74 -2.45
CA ARG A 84 9.69 15.41 -1.16
C ARG A 84 8.38 14.99 -0.48
N VAL A 85 7.38 14.66 -1.28
CA VAL A 85 6.02 14.40 -0.83
C VAL A 85 5.45 13.28 -1.69
N MET A 86 4.86 12.29 -1.03
CA MET A 86 4.09 11.22 -1.66
C MET A 86 2.64 11.32 -1.21
N THR A 87 1.73 11.48 -2.16
CA THR A 87 0.28 11.51 -1.90
C THR A 87 -0.35 10.28 -2.52
N ALA A 88 -1.21 9.60 -1.76
CA ALA A 88 -1.98 8.48 -2.28
C ALA A 88 -3.39 8.44 -1.70
N ARG A 89 -4.33 7.98 -2.53
CA ARG A 89 -5.70 7.68 -2.13
C ARG A 89 -5.76 6.21 -1.72
N ALA A 90 -6.19 5.96 -0.50
CA ALA A 90 -6.46 4.63 0.04
C ALA A 90 -7.97 4.42 0.12
N GLU A 91 -8.44 3.36 -0.51
CA GLU A 91 -9.83 2.90 -0.48
C GLU A 91 -9.88 1.50 0.12
N ILE A 92 -10.69 1.31 1.15
CA ILE A 92 -10.84 0.06 1.89
C ILE A 92 -12.23 -0.49 1.60
N TYR A 93 -12.28 -1.61 0.89
CA TYR A 93 -13.49 -2.31 0.54
C TYR A 93 -13.67 -3.54 1.41
N ASP A 94 -14.89 -3.77 1.87
CA ASP A 94 -15.33 -5.07 2.35
C ASP A 94 -15.87 -5.83 1.15
N ILE A 95 -15.09 -6.79 0.66
CA ILE A 95 -15.46 -7.56 -0.54
C ILE A 95 -16.38 -8.73 -0.21
N THR A 96 -16.51 -9.10 1.06
CA THR A 96 -17.51 -10.08 1.53
C THR A 96 -18.91 -9.51 1.40
N HIS A 97 -19.09 -8.24 1.79
CA HIS A 97 -20.39 -7.55 1.76
C HIS A 97 -20.53 -6.54 0.61
N ASN A 98 -19.57 -6.53 -0.31
CA ASN A 98 -19.53 -5.67 -1.50
C ASN A 98 -19.81 -4.19 -1.20
N ARG A 99 -19.07 -3.60 -0.26
CA ARG A 99 -19.23 -2.18 0.13
C ARG A 99 -17.88 -1.49 0.33
N LEU A 100 -17.85 -0.18 0.08
CA LEU A 100 -16.74 0.67 0.51
C LEU A 100 -16.90 0.96 2.00
N VAL A 101 -15.88 0.63 2.80
CA VAL A 101 -15.88 0.85 4.26
C VAL A 101 -15.26 2.20 4.59
N ALA A 102 -14.16 2.56 3.92
CA ALA A 102 -13.46 3.81 4.14
C ALA A 102 -12.72 4.26 2.88
N SER A 103 -12.58 5.57 2.71
CA SER A 103 -11.70 6.17 1.71
C SER A 103 -11.01 7.39 2.31
N GLY A 104 -9.77 7.62 1.94
CA GLY A 104 -9.01 8.78 2.38
C GLY A 104 -7.80 9.05 1.52
N VAL A 105 -7.33 10.30 1.54
CA VAL A 105 -6.06 10.68 0.92
C VAL A 105 -5.04 10.89 2.04
N HIS A 106 -3.90 10.21 1.96
CA HIS A 106 -2.79 10.42 2.86
C HIS A 106 -1.62 11.09 2.14
N ILE A 107 -0.88 11.89 2.89
CA ILE A 107 0.34 12.55 2.44
C ILE A 107 1.47 12.08 3.35
N LYS A 108 2.53 11.54 2.75
CA LYS A 108 3.72 11.06 3.44
C LYS A 108 4.92 11.88 2.99
N MET A 109 5.72 12.31 3.96
CA MET A 109 7.00 12.98 3.73
C MET A 109 8.13 12.12 4.32
N PRO A 110 9.32 12.09 3.70
CA PRO A 110 10.50 11.50 4.32
C PRO A 110 10.81 12.20 5.66
N PRO A 111 11.23 11.47 6.69
CA PRO A 111 11.65 12.09 7.94
C PRO A 111 12.87 13.00 7.69
N SER A 112 12.91 14.14 8.38
CA SER A 112 14.10 14.99 8.43
C SER A 112 15.23 14.29 9.20
N ALA A 113 16.48 14.68 8.94
CA ALA A 113 17.60 14.23 9.76
C ALA A 113 17.34 14.50 11.26
N PRO A 114 17.78 13.61 12.16
CA PRO A 114 17.69 13.86 13.60
C PRO A 114 18.35 15.19 13.95
N LYS A 115 17.72 15.99 14.81
CA LYS A 115 18.39 17.15 15.41
C LYS A 115 19.27 16.66 16.55
N LEU A 116 20.51 17.15 16.60
CA LEU A 116 21.47 16.93 17.70
C LEU A 116 20.96 17.57 18.99
#